data_AF-A0A1F6AW99-F1
#
_entry.id   AF-A0A1F6AW99-F1
#
_cell.length_a   1.000
_cell.length_b   1.000
_cell.length_c   1.000
_cell.angle_alpha   90.00
_cell.angle_beta   90.00
_cell.angle_gamma   90.00
#
_symmetry.space_group_name_H-M   'P 1'
#
loop_
_entity.id
_entity.type
_entity.pdbx_description
1 polymer ?
#
loop_
_entity_poly.entity_id
_entity_poly.type
_entity_poly.pdbx_seq_one_letter_code
_entity_poly.pdbx_strand_id
1 'polypeptide(L)'
;MKRTQLYIDPATYNLAVWQAKIEGTSVSEVVRRSIKVYVEPKQKPKQTKEEVLTWIKAFHNKYPTPPGTPTDLALEHDHYLYGTPKKYTKK
;
A
#
# COMPACT_ATOMS: atom_id res chain seq x y z
N MET A 1 -10.81 -7.60 28.54
CA MET A 1 -11.59 -8.14 27.41
C MET A 1 -13.01 -7.62 27.51
N LYS A 2 -13.65 -7.23 26.40
CA LYS A 2 -15.08 -6.88 26.37
C LYS A 2 -15.84 -7.99 25.65
N ARG A 3 -16.98 -8.42 26.21
CA ARG A 3 -17.89 -9.36 25.53
C ARG A 3 -18.67 -8.58 24.49
N THR A 4 -18.57 -8.98 23.24
CA THR A 4 -19.27 -8.34 22.11
C THR A 4 -20.22 -9.36 21.49
N GLN A 5 -21.47 -8.96 21.27
CA GLN A 5 -22.44 -9.75 20.50
C GLN A 5 -22.47 -9.17 19.08
N LEU A 6 -22.35 -10.05 18.09
CA LEU A 6 -22.35 -9.69 16.67
C LEU A 6 -23.46 -10.47 15.99
N TYR A 7 -24.29 -9.78 15.22
CA TYR A 7 -25.19 -10.45 14.29
C TYR A 7 -24.37 -10.88 13.07
N ILE A 8 -24.45 -12.16 12.73
CA ILE A 8 -23.78 -12.77 11.58
C ILE A 8 -24.85 -13.53 10.82
N ASP A 9 -24.82 -13.46 9.49
CA ASP A 9 -25.76 -14.21 8.68
C ASP A 9 -25.54 -15.73 8.85
N PRO A 10 -26.59 -16.56 8.69
CA PRO A 10 -26.49 -18.00 8.93
C PRO A 10 -25.47 -18.72 8.05
N ALA A 11 -25.25 -18.25 6.82
CA ALA A 11 -24.31 -18.89 5.90
C ALA A 11 -22.86 -18.69 6.38
N THR A 12 -22.49 -17.46 6.73
CA THR A 12 -21.18 -17.14 7.30
C THR A 12 -20.95 -17.86 8.62
N TYR A 13 -21.98 -17.96 9.48
CA TYR A 13 -21.87 -18.73 10.72
C TYR A 13 -21.57 -20.21 10.47
N ASN A 14 -22.26 -20.84 9.51
CA ASN A 14 -22.03 -22.24 9.17
C ASN A 14 -20.61 -22.49 8.62
N LEU A 15 -20.09 -21.56 7.82
CA LEU A 15 -18.70 -21.63 7.35
C LEU A 15 -17.70 -21.53 8.51
N ALA A 16 -17.93 -20.62 9.44
CA ALA A 16 -17.06 -20.48 10.62
C ALA A 16 -17.11 -21.73 11.52
N VAL A 17 -18.29 -22.36 11.67
CA VAL A 17 -18.43 -23.65 12.39
C VAL A 17 -17.67 -24.77 11.69
N TRP A 18 -17.77 -24.86 10.37
CA TRP A 18 -17.06 -25.87 9.60
C TRP A 18 -15.55 -25.71 9.71
N GLN A 19 -15.05 -24.49 9.56
CA GLN A 19 -13.64 -24.18 9.73
C GLN A 19 -13.14 -24.47 11.15
N ALA A 20 -13.91 -24.09 12.17
CA ALA A 20 -13.59 -24.39 13.57
C ALA A 20 -13.46 -25.90 13.83
N LYS A 21 -14.35 -26.71 13.23
CA LYS A 21 -14.28 -28.19 13.32
C LYS A 21 -13.01 -28.76 12.69
N ILE A 22 -12.63 -28.27 11.52
CA ILE A 22 -11.42 -28.74 10.81
C ILE A 22 -10.16 -28.39 11.60
N GLU A 23 -10.11 -27.18 12.15
CA GLU A 23 -8.94 -26.69 12.88
C GLU A 23 -8.89 -27.17 14.34
N GLY A 24 -9.95 -27.81 14.85
CA GLY A 24 -10.06 -28.18 16.26
C GLY A 24 -10.11 -26.99 17.21
N THR A 25 -10.62 -25.85 16.74
CA THR A 25 -10.68 -24.58 17.50
C THR A 25 -12.13 -24.14 17.76
N SER A 26 -12.32 -23.05 18.50
CA SER A 26 -13.65 -22.48 18.74
C SER A 26 -14.05 -21.52 17.62
N VAL A 27 -15.36 -21.44 17.34
CA VAL A 27 -15.93 -20.48 16.37
C VAL A 27 -15.53 -19.03 16.72
N SER A 28 -15.51 -18.69 18.01
CA SER A 28 -15.07 -17.37 18.48
C SER A 28 -13.63 -17.06 18.08
N GLU A 29 -12.75 -18.05 18.07
CA GLU A 29 -11.34 -17.86 17.72
C GLU A 29 -11.16 -17.66 16.22
N VAL A 30 -11.90 -18.43 15.41
CA VAL A 30 -11.96 -18.23 13.96
C VAL A 30 -12.41 -16.80 13.64
N VAL A 31 -13.49 -16.33 14.28
CA VAL A 31 -14.02 -14.97 14.07
C VAL A 31 -13.01 -13.90 14.50
N ARG A 32 -12.36 -14.04 15.67
CA ARG A 32 -11.32 -13.10 16.12
C ARG A 32 -10.16 -13.02 15.15
N ARG A 33 -9.66 -14.16 14.66
CA ARG A 33 -8.55 -14.21 13.70
C ARG A 33 -8.91 -13.51 12.40
N SER A 34 -10.11 -13.76 11.88
CA SER A 34 -10.59 -13.10 10.65
C SER A 34 -10.69 -11.59 10.82
N ILE A 35 -11.22 -11.11 11.95
CA ILE A 35 -11.27 -9.66 12.25
C ILE A 35 -9.86 -9.10 12.38
N LYS A 36 -8.95 -9.81 13.06
CA LYS A 36 -7.55 -9.40 13.22
C LYS A 36 -6.86 -9.21 11.86
N VAL A 37 -6.99 -10.19 10.96
CA VAL A 37 -6.40 -10.10 9.60
C VAL A 37 -6.98 -8.92 8.81
N TYR A 38 -8.26 -8.61 8.99
CA TYR A 38 -8.90 -7.49 8.30
C TYR A 38 -8.46 -6.11 8.85
N VAL A 39 -8.34 -6.00 10.17
CA VAL A 39 -8.01 -4.74 10.87
C VAL A 39 -6.50 -4.51 10.93
N GLU A 40 -5.69 -5.57 10.84
CA GLU A 40 -4.24 -5.43 10.80
C GLU A 40 -3.87 -4.51 9.64
N PRO A 41 -3.17 -3.40 9.92
CA PRO A 41 -2.73 -2.52 8.86
C PRO A 41 -1.91 -3.38 7.90
N LYS A 42 -2.32 -3.42 6.64
CA LYS A 42 -1.50 -3.96 5.56
C LYS A 42 -0.24 -3.14 5.52
N GLN A 43 0.76 -3.51 6.32
CA GLN A 43 2.08 -2.94 6.23
C GLN A 43 2.53 -3.29 4.83
N LYS A 44 2.51 -2.31 3.93
CA LYS A 44 3.25 -2.45 2.68
C LYS A 44 4.66 -2.81 3.11
N PRO A 45 5.24 -3.92 2.64
CA PRO A 45 6.62 -4.24 2.98
C PRO A 45 7.44 -2.99 2.65
N LYS A 46 8.23 -2.51 3.62
CA LYS A 46 9.16 -1.41 3.37
C LYS A 46 10.06 -1.93 2.25
N GLN A 47 9.87 -1.39 1.05
CA GLN A 47 10.68 -1.79 -0.09
C GLN A 47 12.13 -1.51 0.26
N THR A 48 12.96 -2.51 0.06
CA THR A 48 14.39 -2.38 0.30
C THR A 48 14.94 -1.37 -0.71
N LYS A 49 15.97 -0.59 -0.34
CA LYS A 49 16.57 0.41 -1.26
C LYS A 49 16.96 -0.22 -2.61
N GLU A 50 17.40 -1.47 -2.59
CA GLU A 50 17.75 -2.27 -3.75
C GLU A 50 16.55 -2.61 -4.65
N GLU A 51 15.39 -2.95 -4.07
CA GLU A 51 14.16 -3.22 -4.82
C GLU A 51 13.68 -1.97 -5.55
N VAL A 52 13.74 -0.81 -4.89
CA VAL A 52 13.37 0.49 -5.48
C VAL A 52 14.31 0.84 -6.63
N LEU A 53 15.63 0.69 -6.45
CA LEU A 53 16.63 0.90 -7.50
C LEU A 53 16.39 -0.01 -8.71
N THR A 54 16.06 -1.28 -8.46
CA THR A 54 15.79 -2.25 -9.52
C THR A 54 14.52 -1.90 -10.29
N TRP A 55 13.48 -1.45 -9.59
CA TRP A 55 12.25 -0.96 -10.21
C TRP A 55 12.49 0.31 -11.05
N ILE A 56 13.25 1.28 -10.53
CA ILE A 56 13.58 2.52 -11.27
C ILE A 56 14.36 2.18 -12.55
N LYS A 57 15.34 1.27 -12.48
CA LYS A 57 16.08 0.83 -13.68
C LYS A 57 15.18 0.16 -14.70
N ALA A 58 14.30 -0.74 -14.26
CA ALA A 58 13.33 -1.40 -15.14
C ALA A 58 12.36 -0.38 -15.78
N PHE A 59 11.94 0.63 -15.02
CA PHE A 59 11.09 1.71 -15.50
C PHE A 59 11.79 2.56 -16.57
N HIS A 60 13.04 2.99 -16.33
CA HIS A 60 13.83 3.75 -17.31
C HIS A 60 14.10 2.97 -18.60
N ASN A 61 14.34 1.66 -18.50
CA ASN A 61 14.54 0.82 -19.69
C ASN A 61 13.25 0.69 -20.51
N LYS A 62 12.08 0.63 -19.84
CA LYS A 62 10.79 0.53 -20.50
C LYS A 62 10.32 1.86 -21.08
N TYR A 63 10.65 2.96 -20.41
CA TYR A 63 10.29 4.33 -20.79
C TYR A 63 11.56 5.17 -20.85
N PRO A 64 12.31 5.09 -21.96
CA PRO A 64 13.53 5.87 -22.11
C PRO A 64 13.20 7.36 -22.07
N THR A 65 14.09 8.12 -21.43
CA THR A 65 13.91 9.55 -21.24
C THR A 65 13.92 10.24 -22.61
N PRO A 66 12.86 10.98 -22.99
CA PRO A 66 12.85 11.69 -24.26
C PRO A 66 13.95 12.77 -24.30
N PRO A 67 14.51 13.08 -25.49
CA PRO A 67 15.52 14.11 -25.63
C PRO A 67 14.96 15.47 -25.17
N GLY A 68 15.72 16.17 -24.33
CA GLY A 68 15.30 17.45 -23.73
C GLY A 68 14.62 17.33 -22.35
N THR A 69 14.55 16.14 -21.76
CA THR A 69 14.04 15.98 -20.39
C THR A 69 15.01 16.60 -19.38
N PRO A 70 14.53 17.45 -18.44
CA PRO A 70 15.38 18.05 -17.40
C PRO A 70 16.02 17.01 -16.48
N THR A 71 17.33 17.14 -16.21
CA THR A 71 18.07 16.27 -15.29
C THR A 71 18.01 16.74 -13.83
N ASP A 72 17.56 17.97 -13.60
CA ASP A 72 17.51 18.67 -12.33
C ASP A 72 16.09 18.80 -11.76
N LEU A 73 15.12 18.05 -12.30
CA LEU A 73 13.71 18.13 -11.92
C LEU A 73 13.47 17.93 -10.42
N ALA A 74 14.30 17.13 -9.74
CA ALA A 74 14.22 16.96 -8.29
C ALA A 74 14.62 18.22 -7.50
N LEU A 75 15.50 19.06 -8.06
CA LEU A 75 16.00 20.29 -7.46
C LEU A 75 15.13 21.49 -7.86
N GLU A 76 14.74 21.57 -9.13
CA GLU A 76 14.03 22.70 -9.72
C GLU A 76 12.57 22.39 -10.05
N HIS A 77 11.93 21.48 -9.29
CA HIS A 77 10.52 21.11 -9.52
C HIS A 77 9.59 22.33 -9.59
N ASP A 78 9.80 23.34 -8.75
CA ASP A 78 9.03 24.58 -8.77
C ASP A 78 9.20 25.38 -10.07
N HIS A 79 10.39 25.40 -10.66
CA HIS A 79 10.64 26.04 -11.94
C HIS A 79 9.82 25.38 -13.05
N TYR A 80 9.79 24.05 -13.07
CA TYR A 80 9.05 23.31 -14.10
C TYR A 80 7.54 23.29 -13.86
N LEU A 81 7.09 23.35 -12.61
CA LEU A 81 5.67 23.37 -12.27
C LEU A 81 5.04 24.76 -12.40
N TYR A 82 5.76 25.82 -12.03
CA TYR A 82 5.22 27.16 -11.87
C TYR A 82 5.95 28.23 -12.70
N GLY A 83 7.00 27.84 -13.44
CA GLY A 83 7.86 28.76 -14.19
C GLY A 83 8.94 29.43 -13.32
N THR A 84 9.93 30.05 -13.95
CA THR A 84 10.92 30.87 -13.24
C THR A 84 10.24 32.12 -12.67
N PRO A 85 10.36 32.42 -11.36
CA PRO A 85 9.77 33.62 -10.80
C PRO A 85 10.34 34.88 -11.47
N LYS A 86 9.47 35.83 -11.85
CA LYS A 86 9.85 37.11 -12.51
C LYS A 86 10.92 37.94 -11.78
N LYS A 87 11.19 37.67 -10.51
CA LYS A 87 12.24 38.34 -9.73
C LYS A 87 13.67 37.92 -10.11
N TYR A 88 13.85 36.74 -10.71
CA TYR A 88 15.17 36.21 -11.10
C TYR A 88 15.49 36.43 -12.59
N THR A 89 14.52 36.86 -13.39
CA THR A 89 14.73 37.32 -14.77
C THR A 89 15.29 38.74 -14.75
N LYS A 90 16.59 38.88 -14.41
CA LYS A 90 17.32 40.12 -14.71
C LYS A 90 17.70 40.12 -16.20
N LYS A 91 17.48 41.28 -16.83
CA LYS A 91 17.86 41.63 -18.20
C LYS A 91 19.33 41.32 -18.50
#